data_AF-A0A0D2IUC0-F1
#
_entry.id   AF-A0A0D2IUC0-F1
#
_cell.length_a   1.000
_cell.length_b   1.000
_cell.length_c   1.000
_cell.angle_alpha   90.00
_cell.angle_beta   90.00
_cell.angle_gamma   90.00
#
_symmetry.space_group_name_H-M   'P 1'
#
loop_
_entity.id
_entity.type
_entity.pdbx_description
1 polymer ?
#
loop_
_entity_poly.entity_id
_entity_poly.type
_entity_poly.pdbx_seq_one_letter_code
_entity_poly.pdbx_strand_id
1 'polypeptide(L)'
;MRICELCSAPLPVPDSIQRKALEDPLGRSESPGPEISGLSLEEEHETPSVKFSFRNGGDRVFYERLKNAMIQRKWLLQNAPPIPRPDIERAATPLGSPSPVPPSESRAVAVGIAGLEQRGLQTRKNNEAVLGNAFEDLEALMASAKDVVALAERFALESGSQTGVPGASSDPLLSQSAAALGMVATKDMIGDNSTALYISELARNLAEYATDDRQAILQRQGGTMSLVDLWAMFNRSQNGVELVSPSDFHKAAEAWEKLGLPIKLRRFKSGLLVVQQRNASDEKTIGQIKAWLDSLRLSTAPTWSEAWDRSMYGIGVTAQQAAAHFGWSLGVAAEELEMAEEKGAVCREEGVEGLKFWLNHLIEDD
;
A
#
# COMPACT_ATOMS: atom_id res chain seq x y z
N MET A 1 -33.36 24.75 -19.59
CA MET A 1 -32.22 25.10 -20.48
C MET A 1 -32.62 24.78 -21.92
N ARG A 2 -32.41 25.71 -22.87
CA ARG A 2 -32.83 25.54 -24.29
C ARG A 2 -31.67 25.14 -25.22
N ILE A 3 -30.46 25.09 -24.70
CA ILE A 3 -29.23 24.72 -25.40
C ILE A 3 -28.39 23.83 -24.50
N CYS A 4 -27.62 22.92 -25.10
CA CYS A 4 -26.64 22.10 -24.40
C CYS A 4 -25.43 22.95 -23.99
N GLU A 5 -25.10 23.02 -22.70
CA GLU A 5 -23.96 23.82 -22.19
C GLU A 5 -22.57 23.30 -22.65
N LEU A 6 -22.48 22.07 -23.19
CA LEU A 6 -21.22 21.51 -23.68
C LEU A 6 -20.98 21.74 -25.18
N CYS A 7 -22.02 21.84 -25.98
CA CYS A 7 -21.90 21.91 -27.45
C CYS A 7 -22.86 22.91 -28.10
N SER A 8 -23.58 23.68 -27.30
CA SER A 8 -24.56 24.70 -27.70
C SER A 8 -25.68 24.20 -28.62
N ALA A 9 -25.85 22.89 -28.75
CA ALA A 9 -26.88 22.30 -29.59
C ALA A 9 -28.29 22.55 -29.00
N PRO A 10 -29.29 22.90 -29.83
CA PRO A 10 -30.65 23.17 -29.36
C PRO A 10 -31.30 21.88 -28.80
N LEU A 11 -31.87 21.97 -27.60
CA LEU A 11 -32.59 20.86 -26.97
C LEU A 11 -34.06 20.87 -27.44
N PRO A 12 -34.67 19.72 -27.77
CA PRO A 12 -36.07 19.67 -28.19
C PRO A 12 -36.99 20.17 -27.07
N VAL A 13 -37.98 20.99 -27.43
CA VAL A 13 -39.05 21.41 -26.51
C VAL A 13 -40.14 20.33 -26.56
N PRO A 14 -40.53 19.70 -25.44
CA PRO A 14 -41.67 18.79 -25.46
C PRO A 14 -42.93 19.62 -25.68
N ASP A 15 -43.59 19.41 -26.82
CA ASP A 15 -44.88 20.03 -27.10
C ASP A 15 -45.93 19.41 -26.17
N SER A 16 -46.79 20.24 -25.58
CA SER A 16 -47.70 19.84 -24.49
C SER A 16 -48.70 18.72 -24.85
N ILE A 17 -48.78 18.35 -26.13
CA ILE A 17 -49.63 17.29 -26.68
C ILE A 17 -48.92 15.92 -26.66
N GLN A 18 -47.59 15.86 -26.55
CA GLN A 18 -46.83 14.59 -26.55
C GLN A 18 -46.79 13.85 -25.22
N ARG A 19 -47.33 14.43 -24.13
CA ARG A 19 -47.44 13.72 -22.83
C ARG A 19 -48.41 12.54 -22.84
N LYS A 20 -49.31 12.43 -23.83
CA LYS A 20 -50.32 11.37 -23.89
C LYS A 20 -50.05 10.26 -24.92
N ALA A 21 -48.93 10.34 -25.66
CA ALA A 21 -48.61 9.39 -26.74
C ALA A 21 -47.29 8.62 -26.52
N LEU A 22 -46.68 8.72 -25.32
CA LEU A 22 -45.50 7.94 -24.93
C LEU A 22 -45.82 6.85 -23.88
N GLU A 23 -47.10 6.58 -23.63
CA GLU A 23 -47.55 5.35 -22.98
C GLU A 23 -47.65 4.23 -24.03
N ASP A 24 -46.52 3.80 -24.59
CA ASP A 24 -46.38 2.43 -25.11
C ASP A 24 -44.92 1.98 -24.91
N PRO A 25 -44.67 0.87 -24.19
CA PRO A 25 -43.38 0.55 -23.58
C PRO A 25 -42.50 -0.21 -24.56
N LEU A 26 -41.91 0.48 -25.53
CA LEU A 26 -40.81 -0.07 -26.34
C LEU A 26 -39.46 0.41 -25.80
N GLY A 27 -38.99 -0.31 -24.78
CA GLY A 27 -37.59 -0.73 -24.65
C GLY A 27 -36.52 0.35 -24.60
N ARG A 28 -36.64 1.34 -23.71
CA ARG A 28 -35.46 2.00 -23.14
C ARG A 28 -35.39 1.67 -21.66
N SER A 29 -34.42 0.86 -21.29
CA SER A 29 -34.05 0.65 -19.89
C SER A 29 -33.69 1.99 -19.28
N GLU A 30 -34.47 2.45 -18.30
CA GLU A 30 -34.06 3.56 -17.45
C GLU A 30 -32.71 3.19 -16.82
N SER A 31 -31.73 4.09 -16.98
CA SER A 31 -30.40 3.89 -16.41
C SER A 31 -30.50 3.98 -14.89
N PRO A 32 -29.96 3.02 -14.13
CA PRO A 32 -30.01 3.05 -12.67
C PRO A 32 -29.43 4.37 -12.17
N GLY A 33 -30.09 4.99 -11.20
CA GLY A 33 -29.50 6.07 -10.42
C GLY A 33 -28.27 5.58 -9.65
N PRO A 34 -27.47 6.47 -9.05
CA PRO A 34 -26.33 6.05 -8.24
C PRO A 34 -26.84 5.30 -6.99
N GLU A 35 -26.90 3.97 -7.06
CA GLU A 35 -27.07 3.11 -5.90
C GLU A 35 -25.69 2.89 -5.26
N ILE A 36 -25.44 3.62 -4.17
CA ILE A 36 -24.32 3.31 -3.29
C ILE A 36 -24.81 2.18 -2.37
N SER A 37 -24.46 0.94 -2.71
CA SER A 37 -24.57 -0.27 -1.89
C SER A 37 -25.48 -0.17 -0.65
N GLY A 38 -26.80 -0.20 -0.85
CA GLY A 38 -27.77 -0.57 0.20
C GLY A 38 -28.12 0.46 1.28
N LEU A 39 -27.78 1.75 1.15
CA LEU A 39 -28.30 2.79 2.04
C LEU A 39 -29.24 3.72 1.28
N SER A 40 -30.55 3.57 1.52
CA SER A 40 -31.53 4.60 1.19
C SER A 40 -31.30 5.74 2.18
N LEU A 41 -30.53 6.75 1.77
CA LEU A 41 -30.42 8.00 2.52
C LEU A 41 -31.72 8.77 2.34
N GLU A 42 -32.70 8.45 3.18
CA GLU A 42 -33.76 9.40 3.53
C GLU A 42 -33.12 10.54 4.34
N GLU A 43 -32.44 11.48 3.68
CA GLU A 43 -32.02 12.74 4.32
C GLU A 43 -31.57 13.79 3.27
N GLU A 44 -32.03 15.03 3.49
CA GLU A 44 -32.20 16.19 2.59
C GLU A 44 -30.93 16.84 1.98
N HIS A 45 -29.89 16.08 1.62
CA HIS A 45 -28.73 16.63 0.90
C HIS A 45 -28.71 16.16 -0.55
N GLU A 46 -29.15 17.03 -1.47
CA GLU A 46 -28.96 16.87 -2.92
C GLU A 46 -27.45 16.77 -3.22
N THR A 47 -26.90 15.56 -3.24
CA THR A 47 -25.55 15.35 -3.76
C THR A 47 -25.55 15.84 -5.21
N PRO A 48 -24.68 16.79 -5.60
CA PRO A 48 -24.69 17.33 -6.95
C PRO A 48 -24.31 16.22 -7.92
N SER A 49 -25.32 15.60 -8.52
CA SER A 49 -25.15 14.51 -9.49
C SER A 49 -25.26 15.10 -10.90
N VAL A 50 -24.25 14.82 -11.72
CA VAL A 50 -24.21 15.28 -13.12
C VAL A 50 -24.43 14.07 -14.02
N LYS A 51 -25.57 14.07 -14.73
CA LYS A 51 -25.93 13.02 -15.68
C LYS A 51 -25.42 13.37 -17.08
N PHE A 52 -24.59 12.51 -17.65
CA PHE A 52 -24.15 12.61 -19.04
C PHE A 52 -25.02 11.72 -19.94
N SER A 53 -25.57 12.29 -21.01
CA SER A 53 -26.33 11.55 -22.02
C SER A 53 -25.76 11.78 -23.42
N PHE A 54 -25.43 10.69 -24.12
CA PHE A 54 -24.81 10.72 -25.45
C PHE A 54 -25.86 10.38 -26.51
N ARG A 55 -26.10 11.29 -27.47
CA ARG A 55 -27.10 11.10 -28.54
C ARG A 55 -26.56 10.40 -29.78
N ASN A 56 -25.25 10.51 -30.05
CA ASN A 56 -24.63 10.07 -31.30
C ASN A 56 -23.43 9.15 -31.07
N GLY A 57 -23.46 8.36 -29.99
CA GLY A 57 -22.31 7.59 -29.51
C GLY A 57 -21.22 8.45 -28.88
N GLY A 58 -20.08 7.84 -28.55
CA GLY A 58 -18.95 8.50 -27.87
C GLY A 58 -18.92 8.30 -26.35
N ASP A 59 -19.93 7.61 -25.80
CA ASP A 59 -20.03 7.17 -24.41
C ASP A 59 -18.81 6.34 -23.98
N ARG A 60 -18.36 5.39 -24.81
CA ARG A 60 -17.21 4.53 -24.49
C ARG A 60 -15.90 5.31 -24.43
N VAL A 61 -15.66 6.20 -25.41
CA VAL A 61 -14.46 7.03 -25.46
C VAL A 61 -14.45 8.03 -24.31
N PHE A 62 -15.62 8.61 -24.00
CA PHE A 62 -15.77 9.49 -22.84
C PHE A 62 -15.53 8.74 -21.53
N TYR A 63 -16.13 7.56 -21.35
CA TYR A 63 -15.98 6.74 -20.15
C TYR A 63 -14.53 6.31 -19.94
N GLU A 64 -13.83 5.90 -21.00
CA GLU A 64 -12.41 5.56 -20.93
C GLU A 64 -11.55 6.77 -20.52
N ARG A 65 -11.78 7.94 -21.13
CA ARG A 65 -11.08 9.18 -20.77
C ARG A 65 -11.42 9.65 -19.36
N LEU A 66 -12.68 9.54 -18.93
CA LEU A 66 -13.13 9.89 -17.59
C LEU A 66 -12.48 8.97 -16.56
N LYS A 67 -12.48 7.66 -16.81
CA LYS A 67 -11.80 6.67 -15.96
C LYS A 67 -10.31 6.98 -15.83
N ASN A 68 -9.65 7.25 -16.96
CA ASN A 68 -8.23 7.63 -16.96
C ASN A 68 -8.00 8.95 -16.21
N ALA A 69 -8.87 9.94 -16.36
CA ALA A 69 -8.80 11.19 -15.61
C ALA A 69 -9.02 10.95 -14.10
N MET A 70 -9.97 10.10 -13.72
CA MET A 70 -10.26 9.75 -12.33
C MET A 70 -9.14 8.97 -11.65
N ILE A 71 -8.43 8.13 -12.40
CA ILE A 71 -7.20 7.47 -11.92
C ILE A 71 -6.09 8.52 -11.74
N GLN A 72 -5.92 9.42 -12.70
CA GLN A 72 -4.86 10.43 -12.66
C GLN A 72 -5.11 11.55 -11.63
N ARG A 73 -6.38 11.79 -11.24
CA ARG A 73 -6.83 12.81 -10.29
C ARG A 73 -6.18 14.19 -10.47
N LYS A 74 -5.88 14.57 -11.70
CA LYS A 74 -5.11 15.80 -12.04
C LYS A 74 -5.76 17.09 -11.54
N TRP A 75 -7.07 17.13 -11.33
CA TRP A 75 -7.75 18.28 -10.76
C TRP A 75 -7.35 18.55 -9.30
N LEU A 76 -6.88 17.54 -8.57
CA LEU A 76 -6.30 17.71 -7.23
C LEU A 76 -4.95 18.43 -7.27
N LEU A 77 -4.25 18.41 -8.42
CA LEU A 77 -3.00 19.14 -8.62
C LEU A 77 -3.20 20.61 -8.97
N GLN A 78 -4.45 21.09 -9.19
CA GLN A 78 -4.67 22.52 -9.44
C GLN A 78 -4.37 23.40 -8.22
N ASN A 79 -4.40 22.82 -7.02
CA ASN A 79 -3.99 23.47 -5.77
C ASN A 79 -2.51 23.21 -5.42
N ALA A 80 -1.78 22.47 -6.24
CA ALA A 80 -0.36 22.22 -6.05
C ALA A 80 0.47 23.28 -6.80
N PRO A 81 1.57 23.79 -6.22
CA PRO A 81 2.47 24.71 -6.92
C PRO A 81 2.93 24.11 -8.27
N PRO A 82 2.98 24.92 -9.35
CA PRO A 82 3.27 24.40 -10.67
C PRO A 82 4.66 23.77 -10.74
N ILE A 83 4.71 22.51 -11.20
CA ILE A 83 5.97 21.81 -11.48
C ILE A 83 6.69 22.54 -12.63
N PRO A 84 7.96 22.95 -12.47
CA PRO A 84 8.71 23.60 -13.55
C PRO A 84 8.85 22.65 -14.73
N ARG A 85 8.25 22.99 -15.86
CA ARG A 85 8.45 22.26 -17.12
C ARG A 85 9.74 22.76 -17.76
N PRO A 86 10.65 21.87 -18.19
CA PRO A 86 11.69 22.25 -19.14
C PRO A 86 11.04 22.47 -20.51
N ASP A 87 11.02 23.72 -20.98
CA ASP A 87 10.50 24.06 -22.31
C ASP A 87 11.42 23.47 -23.39
N ILE A 88 10.95 22.39 -24.02
CA ILE A 88 11.42 21.90 -25.31
C ILE A 88 10.36 22.29 -26.35
N GLU A 89 10.72 23.33 -27.12
CA GLU A 89 10.29 23.74 -28.46
C GLU A 89 8.91 23.30 -28.99
N ARG A 90 8.12 24.27 -29.47
CA ARG A 90 7.56 24.20 -30.83
C ARG A 90 7.03 25.54 -31.35
N ALA A 91 7.43 25.80 -32.59
CA ALA A 91 6.94 26.83 -33.49
C ALA A 91 5.42 26.72 -33.76
N ALA A 92 4.78 27.88 -33.91
CA ALA A 92 3.71 28.08 -34.88
C ALA A 92 3.57 29.59 -35.20
N THR A 93 3.38 29.84 -36.49
CA THR A 93 3.12 31.11 -37.18
C THR A 93 1.92 31.91 -36.64
N PRO A 94 1.86 33.21 -36.94
CA PRO A 94 0.57 33.81 -37.26
C PRO A 94 0.60 34.64 -38.55
N LEU A 95 -0.40 34.39 -39.40
CA LEU A 95 -0.83 35.27 -40.50
C LEU A 95 -1.87 36.24 -39.92
N GLY A 96 -1.64 37.56 -40.00
CA GLY A 96 -2.64 38.59 -39.68
C GLY A 96 -2.13 39.85 -38.96
N SER A 97 -1.61 40.80 -39.74
CA SER A 97 -1.18 42.20 -39.47
C SER A 97 -2.14 43.13 -38.69
N PRO A 98 -1.79 44.41 -38.41
CA PRO A 98 -0.47 45.02 -38.14
C PRO A 98 -0.50 46.10 -37.00
N SER A 99 0.57 46.26 -36.22
CA SER A 99 1.02 47.57 -35.68
C SER A 99 2.30 47.46 -34.83
N PRO A 100 3.08 48.53 -34.64
CA PRO A 100 4.47 48.55 -35.05
C PRO A 100 5.46 48.16 -33.95
N VAL A 101 6.45 47.41 -34.41
CA VAL A 101 7.70 47.03 -33.76
C VAL A 101 8.54 48.27 -33.38
N PRO A 102 9.13 48.34 -32.17
CA PRO A 102 10.50 48.82 -32.02
C PRO A 102 11.46 47.63 -32.19
N PRO A 103 12.59 47.81 -32.89
CA PRO A 103 13.36 46.73 -33.48
C PRO A 103 13.93 45.78 -32.42
N SER A 104 13.58 44.51 -32.57
CA SER A 104 14.25 43.39 -31.92
C SER A 104 15.73 43.42 -32.26
N GLU A 105 16.59 43.54 -31.25
CA GLU A 105 17.96 43.08 -31.36
C GLU A 105 17.92 41.60 -31.78
N SER A 106 18.45 41.33 -32.95
CA SER A 106 18.72 40.00 -33.43
C SER A 106 19.50 39.25 -32.36
N ARG A 107 18.89 38.23 -31.74
CA ARG A 107 19.62 37.23 -30.95
C ARG A 107 20.73 36.66 -31.85
N ALA A 108 21.93 37.18 -31.69
CA ALA A 108 23.11 36.57 -32.28
C ALA A 108 23.21 35.16 -31.69
N VAL A 109 23.02 34.15 -32.54
CA VAL A 109 23.36 32.78 -32.18
C VAL A 109 24.88 32.76 -32.04
N ALA A 110 25.36 32.92 -30.80
CA ALA A 110 26.77 32.87 -30.48
C ALA A 110 27.26 31.41 -30.68
N VAL A 111 27.70 31.09 -31.90
CA VAL A 111 28.33 29.82 -32.24
C VAL A 111 29.83 29.95 -31.94
N GLY A 112 30.31 29.28 -30.89
CA GLY A 112 31.71 29.28 -30.47
C GLY A 112 31.89 29.02 -28.97
N ILE A 113 33.13 28.87 -28.51
CA ILE A 113 33.49 28.60 -27.09
C ILE A 113 32.92 29.70 -26.17
N ALA A 114 32.90 30.95 -26.62
CA ALA A 114 32.29 32.07 -25.89
C ALA A 114 30.76 31.93 -25.70
N GLY A 115 30.05 31.33 -26.66
CA GLY A 115 28.61 31.04 -26.54
C GLY A 115 28.32 29.89 -25.56
N LEU A 116 29.21 28.90 -25.49
CA LEU A 116 29.16 27.85 -24.49
C LEU A 116 29.47 28.38 -23.09
N GLU A 117 30.44 29.29 -22.96
CA GLU A 117 30.77 29.96 -21.70
C GLU A 117 29.59 30.81 -21.20
N GLN A 118 28.98 31.62 -22.07
CA GLN A 118 27.79 32.42 -21.72
C GLN A 118 26.58 31.53 -21.37
N ARG A 119 26.36 30.42 -22.08
CA ARG A 119 25.33 29.44 -21.73
C ARG A 119 25.62 28.76 -20.39
N GLY A 120 26.88 28.44 -20.09
CA GLY A 120 27.29 27.87 -18.81
C GLY A 120 27.06 28.84 -17.65
N LEU A 121 27.44 30.11 -17.82
CA LEU A 121 27.19 31.18 -16.84
C LEU A 121 25.69 31.42 -16.63
N GLN A 122 24.89 31.42 -17.71
CA GLN A 122 23.44 31.60 -17.62
C GLN A 122 22.77 30.41 -16.91
N THR A 123 23.25 29.19 -17.15
CA THR A 123 22.75 27.98 -16.47
C THR A 123 23.07 28.04 -14.98
N ARG A 124 24.27 28.49 -14.59
CA ARG A 124 24.63 28.68 -13.18
C ARG A 124 23.76 29.73 -12.50
N LYS A 125 23.54 30.89 -13.14
CA LYS A 125 22.65 31.94 -12.61
C LYS A 125 21.20 31.45 -12.47
N ASN A 126 20.70 30.68 -13.44
CA ASN A 126 19.36 30.12 -13.36
C ASN A 126 19.25 29.08 -12.23
N ASN A 127 20.24 28.20 -12.09
CA ASN A 127 20.29 27.25 -10.99
C ASN A 127 20.38 27.95 -9.64
N GLU A 128 21.19 29.00 -9.52
CA GLU A 128 21.30 29.82 -8.31
C GLU A 128 19.98 30.48 -7.93
N ALA A 129 19.25 31.06 -8.90
CA ALA A 129 17.94 31.65 -8.66
C ALA A 129 16.89 30.60 -8.26
N VAL A 130 16.88 29.44 -8.91
CA VAL A 130 15.96 28.34 -8.58
C VAL A 130 16.27 27.76 -7.19
N LEU A 131 17.56 27.58 -6.86
CA LEU A 131 17.99 27.16 -5.53
C LEU A 131 17.63 28.20 -4.46
N GLY A 132 17.87 29.48 -4.73
CA GLY A 132 17.53 30.58 -3.81
C GLY A 132 16.05 30.62 -3.48
N ASN A 133 15.18 30.59 -4.50
CA ASN A 133 13.73 30.57 -4.30
C ASN A 133 13.27 29.30 -3.57
N ALA A 134 13.85 28.13 -3.88
CA ALA A 134 13.50 26.89 -3.19
C ALA A 134 13.88 26.89 -1.70
N PHE A 135 14.97 27.58 -1.33
CA PHE A 135 15.36 27.73 0.08
C PHE A 135 14.49 28.76 0.82
N GLU A 136 14.10 29.85 0.17
CA GLU A 136 13.16 30.83 0.73
C GLU A 136 11.78 30.19 0.98
N ASP A 137 11.28 29.41 0.03
CA ASP A 137 10.03 28.65 0.18
C ASP A 137 10.14 27.60 1.30
N LEU A 138 11.29 26.91 1.43
CA LEU A 138 11.53 25.96 2.52
C LEU A 138 11.57 26.66 3.88
N GLU A 139 12.16 27.86 3.97
CA GLU A 139 12.20 28.64 5.19
C GLU A 139 10.80 29.13 5.59
N ALA A 140 9.98 29.60 4.63
CA ALA A 140 8.58 29.94 4.85
C ALA A 140 7.75 28.71 5.28
N LEU A 141 7.99 27.55 4.68
CA LEU A 141 7.39 26.29 5.08
C LEU A 141 7.81 25.88 6.50
N MET A 142 9.08 26.05 6.86
CA MET A 142 9.57 25.77 8.20
C MET A 142 9.00 26.73 9.25
N ALA A 143 8.84 28.01 8.91
CA ALA A 143 8.21 29.00 9.80
C ALA A 143 6.74 28.65 10.04
N SER A 144 5.97 28.39 8.97
CA SER A 144 4.57 27.98 9.09
C SER A 144 4.40 26.65 9.82
N ALA A 145 5.28 25.67 9.60
CA ALA A 145 5.28 24.41 10.35
C ALA A 145 5.54 24.63 11.85
N LYS A 146 6.47 25.53 12.22
CA LYS A 146 6.70 25.89 13.64
C LYS A 146 5.48 26.55 14.27
N ASP A 147 4.78 27.42 13.56
CA ASP A 147 3.56 28.06 14.07
C ASP A 147 2.44 27.04 14.28
N VAL A 148 2.29 26.07 13.37
CA VAL A 148 1.34 24.96 13.50
C VAL A 148 1.70 24.06 14.69
N VAL A 149 2.99 23.74 14.88
CA VAL A 149 3.45 22.98 16.05
C VAL A 149 3.18 23.75 17.35
N ALA A 150 3.49 25.05 17.40
CA ALA A 150 3.23 25.87 18.58
C ALA A 150 1.72 25.99 18.90
N LEU A 151 0.86 26.04 17.88
CA LEU A 151 -0.59 25.95 18.06
C LEU A 151 -1.01 24.60 18.61
N ALA A 152 -0.47 23.50 18.08
CA ALA A 152 -0.72 22.16 18.60
C ALA A 152 -0.23 22.02 20.05
N GLU A 153 0.92 22.59 20.43
CA GLU A 153 1.43 22.66 21.82
C GLU A 153 0.46 23.36 22.75
N ARG A 154 -0.08 24.50 22.33
CA ARG A 154 -1.09 25.23 23.11
C ARG A 154 -2.37 24.42 23.25
N PHE A 155 -2.85 23.79 22.19
CA PHE A 155 -4.05 22.95 22.27
C PHE A 155 -3.85 21.71 23.14
N ALA A 156 -2.68 21.07 23.10
CA ALA A 156 -2.36 19.92 23.95
C ALA A 156 -2.26 20.33 25.43
N LEU A 157 -1.65 21.49 25.71
CA LEU A 157 -1.58 22.06 27.06
C LEU A 157 -2.95 22.50 27.57
N GLU A 158 -3.79 23.13 26.75
CA GLU A 158 -5.15 23.52 27.14
C GLU A 158 -6.05 22.29 27.34
N SER A 159 -5.91 21.26 26.48
CA SER A 159 -6.59 19.98 26.64
C SER A 159 -6.14 19.21 27.88
N GLY A 160 -4.90 19.41 28.34
CA GLY A 160 -4.38 18.84 29.60
C GLY A 160 -4.65 19.71 30.84
N SER A 161 -4.82 21.02 30.68
CA SER A 161 -4.96 22.00 31.76
C SER A 161 -6.40 22.21 32.22
N GLN A 162 -7.39 21.83 31.39
CA GLN A 162 -8.80 22.00 31.73
C GLN A 162 -9.47 20.74 32.31
N THR A 163 -8.74 19.82 32.96
CA THR A 163 -9.36 18.77 33.78
C THR A 163 -8.43 18.31 34.90
N GLY A 164 -8.53 18.97 36.05
CA GLY A 164 -8.04 18.43 37.33
C GLY A 164 -8.92 17.28 37.87
N VAL A 165 -9.42 16.39 37.01
CA VAL A 165 -10.23 15.22 37.37
C VAL A 165 -9.94 14.07 36.39
N PRO A 166 -9.61 12.84 36.85
CA PRO A 166 -9.40 11.71 35.95
C PRO A 166 -10.76 11.12 35.56
N GLY A 167 -11.17 11.30 34.31
CA GLY A 167 -12.38 10.68 33.79
C GLY A 167 -12.76 11.22 32.42
N ALA A 168 -12.66 10.34 31.42
CA ALA A 168 -13.08 10.50 30.03
C ALA A 168 -14.12 11.60 29.74
N SER A 169 -13.71 12.61 28.97
CA SER A 169 -14.62 13.39 28.13
C SER A 169 -14.11 13.36 26.68
N SER A 170 -14.61 12.38 25.95
CA SER A 170 -14.58 12.31 24.49
C SER A 170 -15.51 13.39 23.95
N ASP A 171 -14.97 14.55 23.58
CA ASP A 171 -15.71 15.51 22.77
C ASP A 171 -15.56 15.10 21.28
N PRO A 172 -16.59 14.50 20.67
CA PRO A 172 -16.50 13.98 19.30
C PRO A 172 -16.26 15.11 18.29
N LEU A 173 -16.61 16.34 18.62
CA LEU A 173 -16.51 17.51 17.74
C LEU A 173 -15.06 17.97 17.58
N LEU A 174 -14.25 17.83 18.62
CA LEU A 174 -12.80 18.08 18.59
C LEU A 174 -12.07 17.00 17.80
N SER A 175 -12.45 15.73 17.96
CA SER A 175 -11.88 14.61 17.19
C SER A 175 -12.20 14.72 15.70
N GLN A 176 -13.41 15.18 15.35
CA GLN A 176 -13.84 15.35 13.96
C GLN A 176 -13.17 16.57 13.31
N SER A 177 -12.97 17.65 14.07
CA SER A 177 -12.28 18.86 13.60
C SER A 177 -10.77 18.64 13.40
N ALA A 178 -10.11 17.86 14.27
CA ALA A 178 -8.71 17.49 14.11
C ALA A 178 -8.48 16.58 12.89
N ALA A 179 -9.40 15.65 12.63
CA ALA A 179 -9.37 14.80 11.43
C ALA A 179 -9.62 15.58 10.13
N ALA A 180 -10.54 16.56 10.14
CA ALA A 180 -10.85 17.39 8.98
C ALA A 180 -9.73 18.36 8.59
N LEU A 181 -8.88 18.76 9.54
CA LEU A 181 -7.74 19.66 9.32
C LEU A 181 -6.44 18.94 8.92
N GLY A 182 -6.45 17.61 8.79
CA GLY A 182 -5.23 16.85 8.50
C GLY A 182 -4.15 16.92 9.58
N MET A 183 -4.49 17.46 10.77
CA MET A 183 -3.66 17.43 11.97
C MET A 183 -3.77 16.04 12.62
N VAL A 184 -3.37 15.01 11.89
CA VAL A 184 -2.86 13.81 12.56
C VAL A 184 -1.50 14.25 13.09
N ALA A 185 -1.50 14.60 14.39
CA ALA A 185 -0.37 15.13 15.14
C ALA A 185 0.96 14.58 14.63
N THR A 186 1.78 15.46 14.07
CA THR A 186 3.17 15.18 13.74
C THR A 186 3.88 14.75 15.02
N LYS A 187 4.10 13.45 15.14
CA LYS A 187 5.13 12.64 15.82
C LYS A 187 5.89 13.19 17.05
N ASP A 188 6.17 14.48 17.17
CA ASP A 188 7.12 15.04 18.13
C ASP A 188 6.48 15.68 19.37
N MET A 189 5.17 15.59 19.51
CA MET A 189 4.42 16.37 20.50
C MET A 189 3.66 15.55 21.56
N ILE A 190 3.63 14.22 21.40
CA ILE A 190 3.06 13.25 22.36
C ILE A 190 3.99 12.03 22.37
N GLY A 191 5.27 12.28 22.69
CA GLY A 191 6.42 11.45 22.28
C GLY A 191 6.33 9.94 22.45
N ASP A 192 5.55 9.42 23.41
CA ASP A 192 5.38 7.98 23.61
C ASP A 192 3.94 7.47 23.46
N ASN A 193 2.91 8.29 23.69
CA ASN A 193 1.53 7.78 23.70
C ASN A 193 0.89 7.75 22.31
N SER A 194 1.09 8.76 21.46
CA SER A 194 0.54 8.74 20.10
C SER A 194 1.26 7.73 19.21
N THR A 195 2.57 7.57 19.42
CA THR A 195 3.39 6.57 18.75
C THR A 195 3.01 5.16 19.22
N ALA A 196 2.79 4.94 20.52
CA ALA A 196 2.28 3.67 21.03
C ALA A 196 0.88 3.34 20.51
N LEU A 197 -0.02 4.34 20.45
CA LEU A 197 -1.37 4.17 19.87
C LEU A 197 -1.28 3.80 18.38
N TYR A 198 -0.50 4.55 17.60
CA TYR A 198 -0.25 4.24 16.19
C TYR A 198 0.29 2.81 16.00
N ILE A 199 1.31 2.43 16.77
CA ILE A 199 1.89 1.07 16.69
C ILE A 199 0.86 0.01 17.11
N SER A 200 0.00 0.31 18.08
CA SER A 200 -1.04 -0.62 18.51
C SER A 200 -2.13 -0.82 17.45
N GLU A 201 -2.55 0.25 16.76
CA GLU A 201 -3.51 0.15 15.65
C GLU A 201 -2.87 -0.53 14.44
N LEU A 202 -1.60 -0.19 14.13
CA LEU A 202 -0.84 -0.88 13.10
C LEU A 202 -0.74 -2.38 13.41
N ALA A 203 -0.47 -2.75 14.66
CA ALA A 203 -0.42 -4.15 15.07
C ALA A 203 -1.75 -4.88 14.84
N ARG A 204 -2.90 -4.24 15.14
CA ARG A 204 -4.23 -4.81 14.85
C ARG A 204 -4.47 -4.95 13.36
N ASN A 205 -4.20 -3.92 12.57
CA ASN A 205 -4.38 -3.94 11.11
C ASN A 205 -3.51 -5.01 10.45
N LEU A 206 -2.26 -5.15 10.90
CA LEU A 206 -1.35 -6.19 10.40
C LEU A 206 -1.80 -7.59 10.79
N ALA A 207 -2.33 -7.76 12.01
CA ALA A 207 -2.90 -9.03 12.44
C ALA A 207 -4.13 -9.40 11.60
N GLU A 208 -5.04 -8.46 11.40
CA GLU A 208 -6.22 -8.63 10.54
C GLU A 208 -5.81 -9.03 9.12
N TYR A 209 -4.86 -8.30 8.51
CA TYR A 209 -4.32 -8.61 7.19
C TYR A 209 -3.71 -10.01 7.10
N ALA A 210 -2.91 -10.41 8.10
CA ALA A 210 -2.29 -11.73 8.13
C ALA A 210 -3.31 -12.88 8.33
N THR A 211 -4.42 -12.60 9.02
CA THR A 211 -5.50 -13.56 9.29
C THR A 211 -6.69 -13.47 8.34
N ASP A 212 -6.69 -12.56 7.37
CA ASP A 212 -7.81 -12.41 6.44
C ASP A 212 -8.07 -13.73 5.70
N ASP A 213 -9.22 -14.33 5.97
CA ASP A 213 -9.65 -15.62 5.43
C ASP A 213 -9.75 -15.61 3.89
N ARG A 214 -9.96 -14.43 3.28
CA ARG A 214 -10.04 -14.31 1.81
C ARG A 214 -8.68 -14.51 1.15
N GLN A 215 -7.64 -13.96 1.76
CA GLN A 215 -6.28 -14.06 1.24
C GLN A 215 -5.56 -15.29 1.79
N ALA A 216 -5.94 -15.75 2.99
CA ALA A 216 -5.40 -16.91 3.68
C ALA A 216 -3.87 -16.92 3.66
N ILE A 217 -3.24 -15.75 3.84
CA ILE A 217 -1.82 -15.50 3.57
C ILE A 217 -0.95 -16.48 4.34
N LEU A 218 -1.22 -16.61 5.64
CA LEU A 218 -0.46 -17.47 6.52
C LEU A 218 -0.74 -18.96 6.24
N GLN A 219 -1.97 -19.33 5.87
CA GLN A 219 -2.32 -20.72 5.53
C GLN A 219 -1.66 -21.18 4.22
N ARG A 220 -1.61 -20.30 3.21
CA ARG A 220 -0.93 -20.57 1.94
C ARG A 220 0.56 -20.80 2.10
N GLN A 221 1.12 -20.28 3.19
CA GLN A 221 2.54 -20.29 3.49
C GLN A 221 2.87 -21.28 4.60
N GLY A 222 2.04 -22.31 4.76
CA GLY A 222 2.29 -23.40 5.72
C GLY A 222 2.15 -23.03 7.19
N GLY A 223 1.44 -21.95 7.51
CA GLY A 223 1.18 -21.49 8.87
C GLY A 223 2.31 -20.67 9.51
N THR A 224 3.48 -20.58 8.89
CA THR A 224 4.67 -19.85 9.37
C THR A 224 5.29 -19.05 8.24
N MET A 225 5.56 -17.76 8.49
CA MET A 225 6.10 -16.85 7.47
C MET A 225 7.18 -15.96 8.05
N SER A 226 8.21 -15.58 7.27
CA SER A 226 9.18 -14.61 7.76
C SER A 226 8.55 -13.22 7.93
N LEU A 227 8.98 -12.48 8.95
CA LEU A 227 8.51 -11.12 9.19
C LEU A 227 8.79 -10.20 7.98
N VAL A 228 9.92 -10.44 7.31
CA VAL A 228 10.35 -9.70 6.12
C VAL A 228 9.42 -9.95 4.94
N ASP A 229 9.02 -11.21 4.72
CA ASP A 229 8.09 -11.58 3.65
C ASP A 229 6.71 -10.96 3.90
N LEU A 230 6.22 -11.01 5.15
CA LEU A 230 4.96 -10.38 5.51
C LEU A 230 5.00 -8.87 5.30
N TRP A 231 6.08 -8.21 5.71
CA TRP A 231 6.29 -6.77 5.48
C TRP A 231 6.29 -6.43 3.99
N ALA A 232 7.02 -7.21 3.18
CA ALA A 232 7.11 -6.99 1.75
C ALA A 232 5.75 -7.20 1.05
N MET A 233 5.00 -8.23 1.44
CA MET A 233 3.66 -8.47 0.89
C MET A 233 2.66 -7.39 1.29
N PHE A 234 2.66 -6.98 2.55
CA PHE A 234 1.82 -5.90 3.04
C PHE A 234 2.07 -4.61 2.24
N ASN A 235 3.32 -4.15 2.16
CA ASN A 235 3.65 -2.93 1.43
C ASN A 235 3.40 -3.04 -0.09
N ARG A 236 3.55 -4.22 -0.69
CA ARG A 236 3.18 -4.44 -2.10
C ARG A 236 1.68 -4.37 -2.32
N SER A 237 0.88 -4.82 -1.36
CA SER A 237 -0.58 -4.78 -1.43
C SER A 237 -1.13 -3.35 -1.38
N GLN A 238 -0.38 -2.41 -0.80
CA GLN A 238 -0.79 -1.00 -0.70
C GLN A 238 -0.53 -0.18 -1.98
N ASN A 239 -0.05 -0.79 -3.06
CA ASN A 239 0.15 -0.16 -4.38
C ASN A 239 0.92 1.19 -4.34
N GLY A 240 1.81 1.39 -3.35
CA GLY A 240 2.65 2.58 -3.23
C GLY A 240 2.03 3.75 -2.44
N VAL A 241 0.90 3.55 -1.78
CA VAL A 241 0.29 4.51 -0.85
C VAL A 241 0.49 3.99 0.58
N GLU A 242 0.67 4.88 1.57
CA GLU A 242 0.71 4.53 3.00
C GLU A 242 1.66 3.35 3.37
N LEU A 243 2.93 3.48 2.94
CA LEU A 243 3.95 2.46 3.21
C LEU A 243 4.37 2.44 4.68
N VAL A 244 4.56 1.25 5.22
CA VAL A 244 5.02 1.05 6.60
C VAL A 244 6.53 0.81 6.63
N SER A 245 7.23 1.53 7.50
CA SER A 245 8.67 1.39 7.70
C SER A 245 9.01 0.03 8.34
N PRO A 246 10.18 -0.58 8.04
CA PRO A 246 10.59 -1.83 8.68
C PRO A 246 10.67 -1.74 10.21
N SER A 247 11.08 -0.58 10.74
CA SER A 247 11.16 -0.35 12.19
C SER A 247 9.79 -0.32 12.87
N ASP A 248 8.79 0.31 12.25
CA ASP A 248 7.45 0.38 12.81
C ASP A 248 6.74 -0.98 12.68
N PHE A 249 6.97 -1.70 11.59
CA PHE A 249 6.48 -3.05 11.41
C PHE A 249 7.01 -4.01 12.48
N HIS A 250 8.30 -3.92 12.82
CA HIS A 250 8.89 -4.71 13.90
C HIS A 250 8.29 -4.38 15.26
N LYS A 251 8.15 -3.09 15.60
CA LYS A 251 7.51 -2.65 16.85
C LYS A 251 6.06 -3.12 16.95
N ALA A 252 5.32 -3.08 15.85
CA ALA A 252 3.96 -3.60 15.77
C ALA A 252 3.93 -5.12 15.98
N ALA A 253 4.90 -5.85 15.42
CA ALA A 253 5.02 -7.29 15.61
C ALA A 253 5.30 -7.69 17.07
N GLU A 254 6.14 -6.94 17.78
CA GLU A 254 6.38 -7.13 19.22
C GLU A 254 5.13 -6.86 20.08
N ALA A 255 4.19 -6.05 19.58
CA ALA A 255 2.95 -5.73 20.28
C ALA A 255 1.89 -6.84 20.16
N TRP A 256 2.01 -7.77 19.20
CA TRP A 256 0.98 -8.80 18.97
C TRP A 256 0.72 -9.71 20.18
N GLU A 257 1.78 -10.12 20.88
CA GLU A 257 1.65 -10.95 22.09
C GLU A 257 0.99 -10.17 23.22
N LYS A 258 1.44 -8.93 23.45
CA LYS A 258 0.92 -8.03 24.50
C LYS A 258 -0.55 -7.70 24.30
N LEU A 259 -0.97 -7.52 23.04
CA LEU A 259 -2.33 -7.14 22.67
C LEU A 259 -3.30 -8.33 22.58
N GLY A 260 -2.84 -9.57 22.75
CA GLY A 260 -3.78 -10.69 22.70
C GLY A 260 -4.25 -11.04 21.27
N LEU A 261 -3.48 -10.69 20.23
CA LEU A 261 -3.86 -10.90 18.82
C LEU A 261 -3.67 -12.35 18.32
N PRO A 262 -4.42 -12.81 17.30
CA PRO A 262 -4.43 -14.21 16.83
C PRO A 262 -3.12 -14.70 16.19
N ILE A 263 -2.13 -13.81 16.05
CA ILE A 263 -0.78 -14.11 15.57
C ILE A 263 0.25 -13.81 16.66
N LYS A 264 1.44 -14.41 16.54
CA LYS A 264 2.57 -14.19 17.43
C LYS A 264 3.87 -14.05 16.65
N LEU A 265 4.83 -13.35 17.24
CA LEU A 265 6.18 -13.21 16.73
C LEU A 265 7.07 -14.27 17.39
N ARG A 266 7.66 -15.16 16.60
CA ARG A 266 8.64 -16.15 17.07
C ARG A 266 10.02 -15.78 16.54
N ARG A 267 11.05 -15.99 17.36
CA ARG A 267 12.45 -15.82 16.99
C ARG A 267 13.16 -17.17 17.01
N PHE A 268 13.76 -17.55 15.90
CA PHE A 268 14.61 -18.74 15.81
C PHE A 268 16.04 -18.47 16.32
N LYS A 269 16.84 -19.52 16.47
CA LYS A 269 18.22 -19.43 17.00
C LYS A 269 19.15 -18.63 16.10
N SER A 270 18.97 -18.69 14.79
CA SER A 270 19.70 -17.83 13.84
C SER A 270 19.39 -16.34 14.00
N GLY A 271 18.31 -16.01 14.71
CA GLY A 271 17.76 -14.67 14.81
C GLY A 271 16.67 -14.36 13.78
N LEU A 272 16.30 -15.31 12.91
CA LEU A 272 15.18 -15.15 12.00
C LEU A 272 13.88 -14.92 12.79
N LEU A 273 13.20 -13.82 12.45
CA LEU A 273 11.89 -13.48 12.99
C LEU A 273 10.80 -14.00 12.06
N VAL A 274 9.86 -14.75 12.63
CA VAL A 274 8.73 -15.31 11.91
C VAL A 274 7.41 -15.01 12.59
N VAL A 275 6.36 -14.96 11.79
CA VAL A 275 4.98 -14.79 12.18
C VAL A 275 4.30 -16.14 12.10
N GLN A 276 3.62 -16.52 13.17
CA GLN A 276 2.85 -17.76 13.28
C GLN A 276 1.48 -17.48 13.87
N GLN A 277 0.53 -18.39 13.66
CA GLN A 277 -0.72 -18.36 14.40
C GLN A 277 -0.44 -18.59 15.90
N ARG A 278 -1.27 -18.00 16.76
CA ARG A 278 -1.17 -18.15 18.21
C ARG A 278 -1.18 -19.61 18.69
N ASN A 279 -1.95 -20.46 18.00
CA ASN A 279 -2.13 -21.87 18.33
C ASN A 279 -1.02 -22.79 17.76
N ALA A 280 -0.05 -22.25 17.04
CA ALA A 280 1.09 -22.99 16.51
C ALA A 280 2.06 -23.35 17.64
N SER A 281 2.53 -24.59 17.65
CA SER A 281 3.54 -25.06 18.60
C SER A 281 4.55 -25.93 17.89
N ASP A 282 5.76 -25.97 18.45
CA ASP A 282 6.89 -26.73 17.92
C ASP A 282 6.54 -28.22 17.82
N GLU A 283 5.80 -28.76 18.79
CA GLU A 283 5.37 -30.16 18.82
C GLU A 283 4.43 -30.49 17.65
N LYS A 284 3.54 -29.57 17.28
CA LYS A 284 2.65 -29.77 16.12
C LYS A 284 3.44 -29.75 14.81
N THR A 285 4.37 -28.82 14.65
CA THR A 285 5.22 -28.74 13.47
C THR A 285 6.08 -30.00 13.34
N ILE A 286 6.68 -30.46 14.44
CA ILE A 286 7.45 -31.71 14.47
C ILE A 286 6.57 -32.90 14.10
N GLY A 287 5.36 -32.98 14.65
CA GLY A 287 4.41 -34.05 14.31
C GLY A 287 4.06 -34.07 12.82
N GLN A 288 3.88 -32.89 12.21
CA GLN A 288 3.65 -32.77 10.76
C GLN A 288 4.86 -33.19 9.93
N ILE A 289 6.07 -32.82 10.34
CA ILE A 289 7.33 -33.23 9.67
C ILE A 289 7.49 -34.74 9.75
N LYS A 290 7.31 -35.36 10.92
CA LYS A 290 7.39 -36.82 11.10
C LYS A 290 6.36 -37.55 10.24
N ALA A 291 5.09 -37.13 10.29
CA ALA A 291 4.03 -37.73 9.49
C ALA A 291 4.30 -37.63 7.98
N TRP A 292 4.89 -36.52 7.53
CA TRP A 292 5.31 -36.37 6.14
C TRP A 292 6.44 -37.34 5.77
N LEU A 293 7.50 -37.42 6.58
CA LEU A 293 8.60 -38.35 6.35
C LEU A 293 8.13 -39.82 6.34
N ASP A 294 7.22 -40.19 7.25
CA ASP A 294 6.58 -41.50 7.26
C ASP A 294 5.74 -41.75 5.99
N SER A 295 5.04 -40.74 5.49
CA SER A 295 4.29 -40.87 4.23
C SER A 295 5.19 -41.13 3.04
N LEU A 296 6.36 -40.48 2.99
CA LEU A 296 7.36 -40.66 1.92
C LEU A 296 8.00 -42.05 1.94
N ARG A 297 8.17 -42.61 3.15
CA ARG A 297 8.61 -44.00 3.36
C ARG A 297 7.63 -45.00 2.74
N LEU A 298 6.32 -44.74 2.84
CA LEU A 298 5.26 -45.63 2.32
C LEU A 298 4.96 -45.43 0.82
N SER A 299 5.12 -44.21 0.28
CA SER A 299 4.60 -43.86 -1.06
C SER A 299 5.51 -44.23 -2.23
N THR A 300 6.81 -44.40 -1.99
CA THR A 300 7.80 -44.40 -3.08
C THR A 300 8.36 -45.80 -3.31
N ALA A 301 7.99 -46.43 -4.43
CA ALA A 301 8.57 -47.70 -4.85
C ALA A 301 10.10 -47.53 -5.07
N PRO A 302 10.93 -48.49 -4.64
CA PRO A 302 12.38 -48.40 -4.81
C PRO A 302 12.71 -48.37 -6.30
N THR A 303 13.17 -47.22 -6.76
CA THR A 303 13.47 -47.00 -8.17
C THR A 303 14.76 -47.74 -8.57
N TRP A 304 15.71 -47.88 -7.63
CA TRP A 304 17.04 -48.48 -7.81
C TRP A 304 17.45 -49.22 -6.51
N SER A 305 18.45 -50.11 -6.61
CA SER A 305 19.05 -50.82 -5.45
C SER A 305 19.78 -49.84 -4.55
N GLU A 306 19.07 -49.23 -3.61
CA GLU A 306 19.67 -48.36 -2.59
C GLU A 306 20.53 -49.19 -1.62
N ALA A 307 21.60 -48.58 -1.12
CA ALA A 307 22.59 -49.27 -0.26
C ALA A 307 22.09 -49.52 1.18
N TRP A 308 20.89 -49.05 1.52
CA TRP A 308 20.27 -49.16 2.83
C TRP A 308 18.83 -49.65 2.73
N ASP A 309 18.30 -50.16 3.84
CA ASP A 309 16.91 -50.60 3.91
C ASP A 309 15.96 -49.39 3.96
N ARG A 310 15.52 -48.94 2.78
CA ARG A 310 14.55 -47.84 2.62
C ARG A 310 13.24 -48.12 3.35
N SER A 311 12.83 -49.38 3.44
CA SER A 311 11.60 -49.77 4.15
C SER A 311 11.74 -49.55 5.65
N MET A 312 12.96 -49.61 6.20
CA MET A 312 13.24 -49.36 7.60
C MET A 312 13.53 -47.88 7.90
N TYR A 313 14.40 -47.24 7.13
CA TYR A 313 14.96 -45.91 7.45
C TYR A 313 14.36 -44.74 6.64
N GLY A 314 13.53 -45.02 5.64
CA GLY A 314 12.89 -43.98 4.82
C GLY A 314 13.84 -43.26 3.87
N ILE A 315 13.59 -41.96 3.66
CA ILE A 315 14.27 -41.10 2.67
C ILE A 315 14.65 -39.78 3.36
N GLY A 316 15.89 -39.33 3.14
CA GLY A 316 16.34 -38.02 3.57
C GLY A 316 15.74 -36.90 2.73
N VAL A 317 15.30 -35.83 3.39
CA VAL A 317 14.70 -34.65 2.74
C VAL A 317 15.59 -33.43 2.86
N THR A 318 15.56 -32.57 1.84
CA THR A 318 16.25 -31.28 1.88
C THR A 318 15.30 -30.16 2.34
N ALA A 319 15.85 -29.04 2.79
CA ALA A 319 15.07 -27.85 3.12
C ALA A 319 14.21 -27.35 1.95
N GLN A 320 14.68 -27.53 0.70
CA GLN A 320 13.91 -27.17 -0.50
C GLN A 320 12.69 -28.07 -0.69
N GLN A 321 12.81 -29.38 -0.42
CA GLN A 321 11.68 -30.30 -0.50
C GLN A 321 10.65 -30.01 0.59
N ALA A 322 11.10 -29.72 1.82
CA ALA A 322 10.23 -29.31 2.91
C ALA A 322 9.50 -27.99 2.59
N ALA A 323 10.22 -26.99 2.06
CA ALA A 323 9.63 -25.73 1.61
C ALA A 323 8.52 -25.94 0.57
N ALA A 324 8.77 -26.80 -0.42
CA ALA A 324 7.79 -27.12 -1.46
C ALA A 324 6.57 -27.88 -0.91
N HIS A 325 6.77 -28.80 0.05
CA HIS A 325 5.69 -29.59 0.62
C HIS A 325 4.80 -28.78 1.57
N PHE A 326 5.40 -28.02 2.49
CA PHE A 326 4.67 -27.26 3.50
C PHE A 326 4.25 -25.86 3.02
N GLY A 327 4.79 -25.38 1.90
CA GLY A 327 4.58 -24.01 1.43
C GLY A 327 5.38 -22.96 2.21
N TRP A 328 6.39 -23.38 2.97
CA TRP A 328 7.28 -22.47 3.69
C TRP A 328 8.27 -21.78 2.74
N SER A 329 8.76 -20.60 3.14
CA SER A 329 9.95 -20.05 2.50
C SER A 329 11.17 -20.89 2.85
N LEU A 330 12.18 -20.89 1.98
CA LEU A 330 13.37 -21.74 2.16
C LEU A 330 14.08 -21.52 3.50
N GLY A 331 14.18 -20.26 3.94
CA GLY A 331 14.76 -19.92 5.24
C GLY A 331 13.95 -20.48 6.40
N VAL A 332 12.62 -20.36 6.37
CA VAL A 332 11.74 -20.94 7.39
C VAL A 332 11.85 -22.46 7.40
N ALA A 333 11.88 -23.11 6.23
CA ALA A 333 12.00 -24.55 6.15
C ALA A 333 13.32 -25.09 6.75
N ALA A 334 14.43 -24.39 6.53
CA ALA A 334 15.70 -24.74 7.14
C ALA A 334 15.63 -24.64 8.69
N GLU A 335 15.09 -23.54 9.21
CA GLU A 335 14.96 -23.33 10.67
C GLU A 335 14.01 -24.32 11.34
N GLU A 336 12.87 -24.66 10.71
CA GLU A 336 11.93 -25.64 11.28
C GLU A 336 12.53 -27.06 11.27
N LEU A 337 13.34 -27.42 10.27
CA LEU A 337 14.07 -28.69 10.23
C LEU A 337 15.19 -28.74 11.27
N GLU A 338 15.97 -27.66 11.42
CA GLU A 338 16.98 -27.54 12.49
C GLU A 338 16.32 -27.59 13.87
N MET A 339 15.18 -26.94 14.07
CA MET A 339 14.42 -27.03 15.31
C MET A 339 13.95 -28.47 15.59
N ALA A 340 13.48 -29.19 14.57
CA ALA A 340 13.09 -30.59 14.72
C ALA A 340 14.30 -31.48 15.08
N GLU A 341 15.47 -31.18 14.55
CA GLU A 341 16.71 -31.89 14.89
C GLU A 341 17.12 -31.68 16.34
N GLU A 342 17.06 -30.43 16.82
CA GLU A 342 17.40 -30.09 18.21
C GLU A 342 16.48 -30.76 19.23
N LYS A 343 15.24 -31.02 18.81
CA LYS A 343 14.25 -31.78 19.59
C LYS A 343 14.41 -33.30 19.44
N GLY A 344 15.41 -33.74 18.68
CA GLY A 344 15.73 -35.15 18.45
C GLY A 344 14.76 -35.87 17.50
N ALA A 345 13.89 -35.15 16.79
CA ALA A 345 12.90 -35.76 15.90
C ALA A 345 13.50 -36.21 14.56
N VAL A 346 14.48 -35.46 14.06
CA VAL A 346 15.21 -35.75 12.83
C VAL A 346 16.70 -35.70 13.09
N CYS A 347 17.50 -36.31 12.22
CA CYS A 347 18.96 -36.23 12.26
C CYS A 347 19.51 -35.71 10.93
N ARG A 348 20.64 -35.00 10.98
CA ARG A 348 21.28 -34.42 9.80
C ARG A 348 22.28 -35.40 9.16
N GLU A 349 22.29 -35.42 7.84
CA GLU A 349 23.33 -36.02 7.01
C GLU A 349 23.95 -34.91 6.16
N GLU A 350 25.26 -34.70 6.31
CA GLU A 350 26.02 -33.77 5.46
C GLU A 350 26.85 -34.58 4.48
N GLY A 351 26.49 -34.50 3.20
CA GLY A 351 27.16 -35.21 2.12
C GLY A 351 27.52 -34.31 0.95
N VAL A 352 28.15 -34.90 -0.09
CA VAL A 352 28.48 -34.20 -1.34
C VAL A 352 27.25 -33.69 -2.10
N GLU A 353 26.09 -34.30 -1.85
CA GLU A 353 24.80 -33.89 -2.43
C GLU A 353 24.12 -32.76 -1.64
N GLY A 354 24.69 -32.34 -0.50
CA GLY A 354 24.17 -31.31 0.38
C GLY A 354 23.66 -31.85 1.72
N LEU A 355 22.95 -30.98 2.44
CA LEU A 355 22.37 -31.29 3.76
C LEU A 355 21.00 -31.96 3.60
N LYS A 356 20.85 -33.14 4.18
CA LYS A 356 19.59 -33.88 4.25
C LYS A 356 19.20 -34.14 5.70
N PHE A 357 17.89 -34.21 5.94
CA PHE A 357 17.31 -34.54 7.24
C PHE A 357 16.56 -35.87 7.14
N TRP A 358 16.76 -36.73 8.12
CA TRP A 358 16.20 -38.08 8.19
C TRP A 358 15.39 -38.24 9.46
N LEU A 359 14.44 -39.18 9.49
CA LEU A 359 13.83 -39.59 10.75
C LEU A 359 14.92 -40.12 11.69
N ASN A 360 14.87 -39.67 12.94
CA ASN A 360 15.90 -40.02 13.90
C ASN A 360 15.64 -41.38 14.55
N HIS A 361 16.21 -42.43 13.98
CA HIS A 361 16.19 -43.78 14.54
C HIS A 361 17.35 -44.05 15.53
N LEU A 362 18.24 -43.08 15.75
CA LEU A 362 19.41 -43.25 16.65
C LEU A 362 19.05 -43.05 18.12
N ILE A 363 17.94 -42.36 18.39
CA ILE A 363 17.47 -42.00 19.74
C ILE A 363 16.09 -42.66 20.02
N GLU A 364 15.61 -43.55 19.14
CA GLU A 364 14.45 -44.37 19.47
C GLU A 364 14.84 -45.36 20.58
N ASP A 365 14.39 -45.08 21.80
CA ASP A 365 14.44 -46.01 22.93
C ASP A 365 13.60 -47.26 22.60
N ASP A 366 14.15 -48.44 22.89
CA ASP A 366 13.42 -49.72 23.01
C ASP A 366 12.20 -49.61 23.96
#